data_AF-A0A6F8UZ28-F1
#
_entry.id   AF-A0A6F8UZ28-F1
#
_cell.length_a   1.000
_cell.length_b   1.000
_cell.length_c   1.000
_cell.angle_alpha   90.00
_cell.angle_beta   90.00
_cell.angle_gamma   90.00
#
_symmetry.space_group_name_H-M   'P 1'
#
loop_
_entity.id
_entity.type
_entity.pdbx_description
1 polymer ?
#
loop_
_entity_poly.entity_id
_entity_poly.type
_entity_poly.pdbx_seq_one_letter_code
_entity_poly.pdbx_strand_id
1 'polypeptide(L)'
;MADGMQDLLARDIETLRADVLKAGVLNAKALQDSAETHVAHLHDALRESSELADASFQVVSAVIGFAKLLYSQSAIAESERARQSALAAIDRLAAVMGRCEWRQAEAS
;
A
#
# COMPACT_ATOMS: atom_id res chain seq x y z
N MET A 1 23.04 -3.61 -5.54
CA MET A 1 21.74 -4.30 -5.75
C MET A 1 20.69 -3.83 -4.75
N ALA A 2 21.03 -3.63 -3.47
CA ALA A 2 20.12 -3.06 -2.46
C ALA A 2 19.53 -1.69 -2.84
N ASP A 3 20.35 -0.73 -3.32
CA ASP A 3 19.88 0.60 -3.71
C ASP A 3 18.81 0.58 -4.82
N GLY A 4 18.97 -0.30 -5.81
CA GLY A 4 18.01 -0.43 -6.91
C GLY A 4 16.66 -1.03 -6.46
N MET A 5 16.68 -1.94 -5.49
CA MET A 5 15.46 -2.50 -4.90
C MET A 5 14.76 -1.49 -3.99
N GLN A 6 15.53 -0.70 -3.23
CA GLN A 6 15.00 0.39 -2.41
C GLN A 6 14.27 1.44 -3.24
N ASP A 7 14.85 1.85 -4.37
CA ASP A 7 14.20 2.76 -5.30
C ASP A 7 12.92 2.17 -5.91
N LEU A 8 12.91 0.85 -6.16
CA LEU A 8 11.76 0.15 -6.73
C LEU A 8 10.60 0.11 -5.72
N LEU A 9 10.87 -0.28 -4.47
CA LEU A 9 9.84 -0.29 -3.42
C LEU A 9 9.33 1.12 -3.09
N ALA A 10 10.21 2.14 -3.12
CA ALA A 10 9.79 3.52 -2.94
C ALA A 10 8.84 3.99 -4.06
N ARG A 11 9.11 3.59 -5.31
CA ARG A 11 8.22 3.86 -6.46
C ARG A 11 6.91 3.10 -6.37
N ASP A 12 6.92 1.86 -5.87
CA ASP A 12 5.70 1.07 -5.67
C ASP A 12 4.77 1.75 -4.65
N ILE A 13 5.31 2.24 -3.54
CA ILE A 13 4.54 2.99 -2.53
C ILE A 13 4.00 4.30 -3.09
N GLU A 14 4.81 5.04 -3.85
CA GLU A 14 4.35 6.27 -4.49
C GLU A 14 3.27 6.00 -5.55
N THR A 15 3.38 4.89 -6.27
CA THR A 15 2.36 4.44 -7.24
C THR A 15 1.04 4.14 -6.53
N LEU A 16 1.08 3.36 -5.44
CA LEU A 16 -0.11 3.07 -4.65
C LEU A 16 -0.74 4.35 -4.07
N ARG A 17 0.08 5.30 -3.59
CA ARG A 17 -0.40 6.62 -3.12
C ARG A 17 -1.12 7.38 -4.24
N ALA A 18 -0.52 7.42 -5.43
CA ALA A 18 -1.11 8.08 -6.59
C ALA A 18 -2.41 7.43 -7.04
N ASP A 19 -2.50 6.10 -6.98
CA ASP A 19 -3.72 5.34 -7.30
C ASP A 19 -4.86 5.69 -6.34
N VAL A 20 -4.60 5.73 -5.03
CA VAL A 20 -5.60 6.13 -4.02
C VAL A 20 -6.08 7.57 -4.25
N LEU A 21 -5.18 8.50 -4.58
CA LEU A 21 -5.55 9.90 -4.86
C LEU A 21 -6.44 10.04 -6.10
N LYS A 22 -6.18 9.25 -7.14
CA LYS A 22 -6.90 9.30 -8.42
C LYS A 22 -8.13 8.38 -8.44
N ALA A 23 -8.37 7.63 -7.38
CA ALA A 23 -9.44 6.65 -7.34
C ALA A 23 -10.84 7.28 -7.31
N GLY A 24 -11.69 6.78 -8.19
CA GLY A 24 -13.12 6.97 -8.27
C GLY A 24 -13.82 5.63 -8.55
N VAL A 25 -15.10 5.67 -8.92
CA VAL A 25 -15.91 4.44 -9.06
C VAL A 25 -15.35 3.48 -10.12
N LEU A 26 -14.83 4.02 -11.24
CA LEU A 26 -14.40 3.22 -12.40
C LEU A 26 -13.11 2.42 -12.18
N ASN A 27 -12.28 2.81 -11.20
CA ASN A 27 -11.01 2.14 -10.89
C ASN A 27 -10.98 1.53 -9.47
N ALA A 28 -12.11 1.48 -8.77
CA ALA A 28 -12.19 0.89 -7.43
C ALA A 28 -11.73 -0.59 -7.39
N LYS A 29 -12.00 -1.39 -8.45
CA LYS A 29 -11.49 -2.78 -8.53
C LYS A 29 -9.97 -2.80 -8.65
N ALA A 30 -9.45 -2.00 -9.58
CA ALA A 30 -8.03 -1.90 -9.85
C ALA A 30 -7.26 -1.42 -8.62
N LEU A 31 -7.92 -0.63 -7.74
CA LEU A 31 -7.32 -0.15 -6.51
C LEU A 31 -7.07 -1.28 -5.49
N GLN A 32 -7.97 -2.25 -5.39
CA GLN A 32 -7.73 -3.43 -4.55
C GLN A 32 -6.57 -4.26 -5.09
N ASP A 33 -6.60 -4.58 -6.39
CA ASP A 33 -5.55 -5.38 -7.03
C ASP A 33 -4.18 -4.68 -6.93
N SER A 34 -4.15 -3.34 -7.07
CA SER A 34 -2.96 -2.50 -6.90
C SER A 34 -2.39 -2.60 -5.48
N ALA A 35 -3.24 -2.45 -4.45
CA ALA A 35 -2.80 -2.55 -3.06
C ALA A 35 -2.23 -3.93 -2.72
N GLU A 36 -2.90 -5.00 -3.12
CA GLU A 36 -2.45 -6.38 -2.87
C GLU A 36 -1.11 -6.65 -3.58
N THR A 37 -0.98 -6.21 -4.84
CA THR A 37 0.25 -6.38 -5.64
C THR A 37 1.43 -5.65 -5.02
N HIS A 38 1.28 -4.35 -4.72
CA HIS A 38 2.37 -3.55 -4.17
C HIS A 38 2.78 -4.03 -2.78
N VAL A 39 1.83 -4.45 -1.94
CA VAL A 39 2.16 -5.02 -0.62
C VAL A 39 2.87 -6.37 -0.76
N ALA A 40 2.46 -7.23 -1.68
CA ALA A 40 3.14 -8.50 -1.92
C ALA A 40 4.62 -8.31 -2.28
N HIS A 41 4.94 -7.35 -3.17
CA HIS A 41 6.32 -7.02 -3.52
C HIS A 41 7.18 -6.62 -2.31
N LEU A 42 6.60 -5.94 -1.32
CA LEU A 42 7.32 -5.60 -0.08
C LEU A 42 7.75 -6.85 0.69
N HIS A 43 6.85 -7.84 0.79
CA HIS A 43 7.11 -9.09 1.50
C HIS A 43 8.07 -10.03 0.77
N ASP A 44 8.29 -9.82 -0.53
CA ASP A 44 9.32 -10.50 -1.31
C ASP A 44 10.71 -9.92 -1.05
N ALA A 45 10.80 -8.60 -0.88
CA ALA A 45 12.06 -7.87 -0.78
C ALA A 45 12.54 -7.59 0.66
N LEU A 46 11.62 -7.44 1.61
CA LEU A 46 11.93 -7.13 3.01
C LEU A 46 11.84 -8.38 3.88
N ARG A 47 12.67 -8.43 4.92
CA ARG A 47 12.57 -9.45 5.95
C ARG A 47 11.26 -9.27 6.71
N GLU A 48 10.59 -10.38 6.96
CA GLU A 48 9.33 -10.37 7.68
C GLU A 48 9.53 -9.89 9.13
N SER A 49 8.66 -8.97 9.54
CA SER A 49 8.55 -8.48 10.91
C SER A 49 7.07 -8.27 11.24
N SER A 50 6.71 -8.35 12.52
CA SER A 50 5.34 -8.08 12.96
C SER A 50 4.89 -6.66 12.59
N GLU A 51 5.80 -5.70 12.70
CA GLU A 51 5.52 -4.30 12.36
C GLU A 51 5.23 -4.12 10.86
N LEU A 52 5.98 -4.80 9.99
CA LEU A 52 5.73 -4.79 8.55
C LEU A 52 4.40 -5.47 8.23
N ALA A 53 4.13 -6.65 8.81
CA ALA A 53 2.88 -7.37 8.60
C ALA A 53 1.65 -6.55 9.03
N ASP A 54 1.71 -5.91 10.20
CA ASP A 54 0.62 -5.05 10.70
C ASP A 54 0.39 -3.83 9.80
N ALA A 55 1.47 -3.18 9.35
CA ALA A 55 1.37 -2.02 8.46
C ALA A 55 0.82 -2.42 7.08
N SER A 56 1.30 -3.53 6.51
CA SER A 56 0.78 -4.11 5.27
C SER A 56 -0.70 -4.42 5.36
N PHE A 57 -1.13 -5.09 6.44
CA PHE A 57 -2.54 -5.41 6.67
C PHE A 57 -3.42 -4.16 6.78
N GLN A 58 -2.93 -3.12 7.48
CA GLN A 58 -3.65 -1.85 7.61
C GLN A 58 -3.83 -1.15 6.27
N VAL A 59 -2.80 -1.14 5.41
CA VAL A 59 -2.89 -0.56 4.06
C VAL A 59 -3.93 -1.30 3.22
N VAL A 60 -3.81 -2.62 3.10
CA VAL A 60 -4.76 -3.43 2.30
C VAL A 60 -6.18 -3.25 2.81
N SER A 61 -6.40 -3.32 4.13
CA SER A 61 -7.72 -3.15 4.73
C SER A 61 -8.31 -1.76 4.48
N ALA A 62 -7.51 -0.70 4.64
CA ALA A 62 -7.97 0.67 4.43
C ALA A 62 -8.28 0.96 2.95
N VAL A 63 -7.43 0.47 2.04
CA VAL A 63 -7.64 0.64 0.59
C VAL A 63 -8.87 -0.13 0.12
N ILE A 64 -9.05 -1.38 0.56
CA ILE A 64 -10.26 -2.17 0.26
C ILE A 64 -11.52 -1.48 0.83
N GLY A 65 -11.44 -0.96 2.06
CA GLY A 65 -12.55 -0.22 2.68
C GLY A 65 -12.94 1.01 1.86
N PHE A 66 -11.95 1.79 1.42
CA PHE A 66 -12.16 2.94 0.54
C PHE A 66 -12.75 2.52 -0.83
N ALA A 67 -12.21 1.49 -1.46
CA ALA A 67 -12.73 0.97 -2.73
C ALA A 67 -14.21 0.54 -2.62
N LYS A 68 -14.59 -0.12 -1.51
CA LYS A 68 -15.99 -0.49 -1.25
C LYS A 68 -16.93 0.71 -1.16
N LEU A 69 -16.48 1.81 -0.53
CA LEU A 69 -17.27 3.04 -0.44
C LEU A 69 -17.45 3.72 -1.80
N LEU A 70 -16.45 3.64 -2.68
CA LEU A 70 -16.57 4.09 -4.07
C LEU A 70 -17.63 3.25 -4.82
N TYR A 71 -17.65 1.94 -4.61
CA TYR A 71 -18.64 1.04 -5.21
C TYR A 71 -20.06 1.29 -4.73
N SER A 72 -20.26 1.50 -3.43
CA SER A 72 -21.58 1.67 -2.83
C SER A 72 -22.18 3.06 -3.07
N GLN A 73 -21.48 3.94 -3.81
CA GLN A 73 -21.86 5.35 -3.99
C GLN A 73 -22.15 6.04 -2.64
N SER A 74 -21.33 5.72 -1.64
CA SER A 74 -21.45 6.30 -0.30
C SER A 74 -21.32 7.82 -0.33
N ALA A 75 -21.77 8.48 0.74
CA ALA A 75 -21.68 9.92 0.86
C ALA A 75 -20.25 10.41 0.63
N ILE A 76 -20.09 11.50 -0.12
CA ILE A 76 -18.77 12.04 -0.52
C ILE A 76 -17.85 12.22 0.69
N ALA A 77 -18.38 12.73 1.81
CA ALA A 77 -17.61 12.94 3.03
C ALA A 77 -17.08 11.63 3.66
N GLU A 78 -17.82 10.53 3.54
CA GLU A 78 -17.40 9.21 4.03
C GLU A 78 -16.30 8.63 3.15
N SER A 79 -16.47 8.69 1.83
CA SER A 79 -15.45 8.29 0.86
C SER A 79 -14.16 9.11 1.00
N GLU A 80 -14.27 10.42 1.25
CA GLU A 80 -13.11 11.29 1.51
C GLU A 80 -12.37 10.91 2.79
N ARG A 81 -13.11 10.65 3.88
CA ARG A 81 -12.51 10.21 5.15
C ARG A 81 -11.79 8.88 4.99
N ALA A 82 -12.38 7.95 4.24
CA ALA A 82 -11.75 6.67 3.94
C ALA A 82 -10.50 6.83 3.07
N ARG A 83 -10.52 7.72 2.07
CA ARG A 83 -9.32 8.06 1.27
C ARG A 83 -8.19 8.58 2.15
N GLN A 84 -8.48 9.54 3.03
CA GLN A 84 -7.50 10.11 3.96
C GLN A 84 -6.93 9.03 4.90
N SER A 85 -7.78 8.12 5.37
CA SER A 85 -7.35 7.00 6.21
C SER A 85 -6.44 6.02 5.47
N ALA A 86 -6.74 5.72 4.20
CA ALA A 86 -5.89 4.89 3.35
C ALA A 86 -4.53 5.55 3.09
N LEU A 87 -4.50 6.85 2.80
CA LEU A 87 -3.26 7.60 2.62
C LEU A 87 -2.40 7.59 3.90
N ALA A 88 -3.01 7.80 5.06
CA ALA A 88 -2.29 7.75 6.34
C ALA A 88 -1.71 6.35 6.63
N ALA A 89 -2.40 5.28 6.24
CA ALA A 89 -1.88 3.92 6.34
C ALA A 89 -0.68 3.70 5.41
N ILE A 90 -0.73 4.21 4.18
CA ILE A 90 0.38 4.15 3.21
C ILE A 90 1.60 4.91 3.73
N ASP A 91 1.41 6.10 4.31
CA ASP A 91 2.50 6.89 4.90
C ASP A 91 3.15 6.16 6.08
N ARG A 92 2.34 5.50 6.91
CA ARG A 92 2.84 4.65 8.00
C ARG A 92 3.66 3.48 7.47
N LEU A 93 3.17 2.79 6.42
CA LEU A 93 3.90 1.67 5.80
C LEU A 93 5.25 2.14 5.24
N ALA A 94 5.29 3.28 4.56
CA ALA A 94 6.53 3.88 4.07
C ALA A 94 7.55 4.14 5.20
N ALA A 95 7.07 4.63 6.35
CA ALA A 95 7.92 4.86 7.52
C ALA A 95 8.44 3.55 8.16
N VAL A 96 7.63 2.48 8.16
CA VAL A 96 8.04 1.15 8.63
C VAL A 96 9.10 0.56 7.70
N MET A 97 8.92 0.66 6.38
CA MET A 97 9.89 0.19 5.39
C MET A 97 11.27 0.81 5.59
N GLY A 98 11.35 2.10 5.94
CA GLY A 98 12.61 2.78 6.24
C GLY A 98 13.38 2.22 7.44
N ARG A 99 12.76 1.33 8.23
CA ARG A 99 13.35 0.64 9.39
C ARG A 99 13.50 -0.87 9.19
N CYS A 100 12.98 -1.43 8.10
CA CYS A 100 13.01 -2.87 7.86
C CYS A 100 14.38 -3.36 7.37
N GLU A 101 14.73 -4.59 7.73
CA GLU A 101 15.88 -5.28 7.15
C GLU A 101 15.53 -5.81 5.76
N TRP A 102 16.48 -5.73 4.83
CA TRP A 102 16.36 -6.36 3.51
C TRP A 102 16.48 -7.87 3.62
N ARG A 103 15.64 -8.60 2.87
CA ARG A 103 15.89 -10.03 2.66
C ARG A 103 17.15 -10.12 1.81
N GLN A 104 18.25 -10.61 2.37
CA GLN A 104 19.44 -10.85 1.57
C GLN A 104 19.07 -11.88 0.49
N ALA A 105 19.27 -11.55 -0.78
CA ALA A 105 19.26 -12.56 -1.82
C ALA A 105 20.42 -13.51 -1.46
N GLU A 106 20.11 -14.71 -0.99
CA GLU A 106 21.11 -15.75 -0.86
C GLU A 106 21.72 -15.94 -2.25
N ALA A 107 22.94 -15.44 -2.43
CA ALA A 107 23.72 -15.68 -3.63
C ALA A 107 23.99 -17.19 -3.68
N SER A 108 23.20 -17.90 -4.48
CA SER A 108 23.50 -19.26 -4.95
C SER A 108 24.27 -19.18 -6.26
#